data_AF-A0A5M6I4T1-F1
#
_entry.id   AF-A0A5M6I4T1-F1
#
_cell.length_a   1.000
_cell.length_b   1.000
_cell.length_c   1.000
_cell.angle_alpha   90.00
_cell.angle_beta   90.00
_cell.angle_gamma   90.00
#
_symmetry.space_group_name_H-M   'P 1'
#
loop_
_entity.id
_entity.type
_entity.pdbx_description
1 polymer ?
#
loop_
_entity_poly.entity_id
_entity_poly.type
_entity_poly.pdbx_seq_one_letter_code
_entity_poly.pdbx_strand_id
1 'polypeptide(L)' 'MNGYGEWLQLSVFQCRLSRKRLVQVRGALTEAIHDGADHVLILDLGPAETVKPRLESLGKTVAVVERTPIIV' A
#
# COMPACT_ATOMS: atom_id res chain seq x y z
N MET A 1 -7.22 -3.97 -3.28
CA MET A 1 -6.56 -3.04 -2.32
C MET A 1 -7.50 -2.00 -1.71
N ASN A 2 -8.66 -1.72 -2.32
CA ASN A 2 -9.73 -0.83 -1.82
C ASN A 2 -9.98 -0.93 -0.30
N GLY A 3 -9.55 0.10 0.44
CA GLY A 3 -9.72 0.22 1.88
C GLY A 3 -8.49 -0.15 2.72
N TYR A 4 -7.41 -0.63 2.11
CA TYR A 4 -6.13 -0.86 2.79
C TYR A 4 -5.07 0.22 2.51
N GLY A 5 -5.21 0.95 1.41
CA GLY A 5 -4.28 2.02 1.03
C GLY A 5 -4.70 2.74 -0.24
N GLU A 6 -3.88 3.71 -0.64
CA GLU A 6 -4.09 4.51 -1.84
C GLU A 6 -3.38 3.88 -3.04
N TRP A 7 -3.98 4.06 -4.22
CA TRP A 7 -3.45 3.59 -5.49
C TRP A 7 -2.47 4.61 -6.06
N LEU A 8 -1.19 4.25 -6.18
CA LEU A 8 -0.14 5.16 -6.66
C LEU A 8 0.15 4.99 -8.15
N GLN A 9 0.19 3.74 -8.62
CA GLN A 9 0.39 3.35 -10.03
C GLN A 9 -0.34 2.03 -10.28
N LEU A 10 -0.44 1.60 -11.55
CA LEU A 10 -1.21 0.42 -12.00
C LEU A 10 -1.28 -0.73 -10.97
N SER A 11 -0.13 -1.17 -10.45
CA SER A 11 -0.04 -2.24 -9.45
C SER A 11 0.79 -1.87 -8.20
N VAL A 12 0.85 -0.58 -7.85
CA VAL A 12 1.59 -0.08 -6.68
C VAL A 12 0.63 0.63 -5.74
N PHE A 13 0.65 0.24 -4.47
CA PHE A 13 -0.25 0.74 -3.45
C PHE A 13 0.52 1.12 -2.20
N GLN A 14 0.28 2.32 -1.66
CA GLN A 14 0.83 2.74 -0.38
C GLN A 14 -0.23 2.58 0.71
N CYS A 15 0.09 1.76 1.70
CA CYS A 15 -0.84 1.36 2.75
C CYS A 15 -0.34 1.84 4.12
N ARG A 16 -1.20 2.51 4.89
CA ARG A 16 -0.96 2.81 6.31
C ARG A 16 -1.68 1.77 7.15
N LEU A 17 -0.97 0.73 7.56
CA LEU A 17 -1.57 -0.44 8.20
C LEU A 17 -1.16 -0.53 9.67
N SER A 18 -2.13 -0.87 10.53
CA SER A 18 -1.80 -1.46 11.83
C SER A 18 -1.32 -2.90 11.65
N ARG A 19 -0.66 -3.47 12.67
CA ARG A 19 -0.22 -4.87 12.64
C ARG A 19 -1.35 -5.85 12.30
N LYS A 20 -2.55 -5.62 12.85
CA LYS A 20 -3.75 -6.42 12.54
C LYS A 20 -4.14 -6.32 11.07
N ARG A 21 -4.19 -5.10 10.52
CA ARG A 21 -4.54 -4.86 9.11
C ARG A 21 -3.51 -5.47 8.15
N LEU A 22 -2.23 -5.47 8.52
CA LEU A 22 -1.18 -6.12 7.73
C LEU A 22 -1.42 -7.64 7.59
N VAL A 23 -1.79 -8.32 8.69
CA VAL A 23 -2.14 -9.75 8.65
C VAL A 23 -3.35 -10.00 7.74
N GLN A 24 -4.38 -9.15 7.84
CA GLN A 24 -5.58 -9.26 6.99
C GLN A 24 -5.26 -9.06 5.50
N VAL A 25 -4.45 -8.07 5.16
CA VAL A 25 -3.99 -7.84 3.77
C VAL A 25 -3.23 -9.03 3.24
N ARG A 26 -2.32 -9.60 4.05
CA ARG A 26 -1.54 -10.76 3.63
C ARG A 26 -2.43 -11.95 3.34
N GLY A 27 -3.39 -12.26 4.21
CA GLY A 27 -4.35 -13.34 3.99
C GLY A 27 -5.16 -13.13 2.70
N ALA A 28 -5.73 -11.94 2.53
CA ALA A 28 -6.52 -11.62 1.33
C ALA A 28 -5.68 -11.67 0.03
N LEU A 29 -4.42 -11.25 0.08
CA LEU A 29 -3.51 -11.33 -1.06
C LEU A 29 -3.15 -12.78 -1.39
N THR A 30 -2.86 -13.61 -0.38
CA THR A 30 -2.56 -15.03 -0.59
C THR A 30 -3.71 -15.77 -1.26
N GLU A 31 -4.97 -15.41 -0.97
CA GLU A 31 -6.13 -16.01 -1.65
C GLU A 31 -6.35 -15.49 -3.06
N ALA A 32 -5.90 -14.27 -3.37
CA ALA A 32 -6.16 -13.59 -4.64
C ALA A 32 -5.07 -13.80 -5.70
N ILE A 33 -3.84 -14.09 -5.27
CA ILE A 33 -2.65 -14.25 -6.13
C ILE A 33 -2.65 -15.65 -6.75
N HIS A 34 -2.33 -15.75 -8.04
CA HIS A 34 -2.06 -17.03 -8.68
C HIS A 34 -0.63 -17.51 -8.36
N ASP A 35 -0.53 -18.55 -7.54
CA ASP A 35 0.75 -19.15 -7.16
C ASP A 35 1.63 -19.51 -8.37
N GLY A 36 2.85 -18.99 -8.40
CA GLY A 36 3.84 -19.23 -9.45
C GLY A 36 3.70 -18.36 -10.71
N ALA A 37 2.59 -17.64 -10.88
CA ALA A 37 2.38 -16.68 -11.97
C ALA A 37 2.43 -15.22 -11.48
N ASP A 38 1.92 -14.98 -10.28
CA ASP A 38 1.83 -13.65 -9.68
C ASP A 38 2.88 -13.48 -8.57
N HIS A 39 3.31 -12.24 -8.37
CA HIS A 39 4.28 -11.90 -7.32
C HIS A 39 3.95 -10.55 -6.68
N VAL A 40 3.93 -10.53 -5.35
CA VAL A 40 3.68 -9.32 -4.56
C VAL A 40 4.79 -9.10 -3.55
N LEU A 41 5.32 -7.88 -3.54
CA LEU A 41 6.32 -7.41 -2.57
C LEU A 41 5.65 -6.49 -1.55
N ILE A 42 5.91 -6.73 -0.27
CA ILE A 42 5.49 -5.85 0.82
C ILE A 42 6.76 -5.24 1.42
N LEU A 43 6.91 -3.93 1.24
CA LEU A 43 8.03 -3.16 1.80
C LEU A 43 7.53 -2.42 3.05
N ASP A 44 8.11 -2.72 4.21
CA ASP A 44 7.86 -1.96 5.43
C ASP A 44 8.70 -0.68 5.41
N LEU A 45 8.02 0.46 5.31
CA LEU A 45 8.64 1.79 5.26
C LEU A 45 8.75 2.43 6.66
N GLY A 46 8.36 1.72 7.71
CA GLY A 46 8.34 2.20 9.08
C GLY A 46 7.05 2.95 9.47
N PRO A 47 7.02 3.53 10.69
CA PRO A 47 5.82 4.19 11.20
C PRO A 47 5.44 5.41 10.37
N ALA A 48 4.20 5.44 9.89
CA ALA A 48 3.74 6.45 8.93
C ALA A 48 3.62 7.88 9.51
N GLU A 49 3.60 8.00 10.84
CA GLU A 49 3.56 9.28 11.54
C GLU A 49 4.95 9.93 11.67
N THR A 50 6.01 9.13 11.70
CA THR A 50 7.38 9.61 11.94
C THR A 50 8.30 9.46 10.74
N VAL A 51 7.98 8.57 9.81
CA VAL A 51 8.77 8.31 8.62
C VAL A 51 8.03 8.84 7.39
N LYS A 52 8.66 9.80 6.71
CA LYS A 52 8.26 10.20 5.37
C LYS A 52 9.06 9.38 4.36
N PRO A 53 8.43 8.49 3.59
CA PRO A 53 9.14 7.73 2.59
C PRO A 53 9.72 8.67 1.54
N ARG A 54 10.98 8.42 1.16
CA ARG A 54 11.61 9.15 0.07
C ARG A 54 11.08 8.60 -1.25
N LEU A 55 10.16 9.34 -1.84
CA LEU A 55 9.57 9.02 -3.13
C LEU A 55 10.06 10.03 -4.17
N GLU A 56 10.55 9.51 -5.28
CA GLU A 56 10.82 10.29 -6.49
C GLU A 56 9.96 9.72 -7.59
N SER A 57 9.33 10.59 -8.38
CA SER A 57 8.47 10.19 -9.48
C SER A 57 8.91 10.91 -10.75
N LEU A 58 9.04 10.15 -11.83
CA LEU A 58 9.41 10.66 -13.15
C LEU A 58 8.17 10.68 -14.05
N GLY A 59 7.97 11.78 -14.78
CA GLY A 59 6.86 11.95 -15.73
C GLY A 59 5.56 12.47 -15.11
N LYS A 60 4.99 11.77 -14.13
CA LYS A 60 3.78 12.22 -13.38
C LYS A 60 4.10 12.43 -11.91
N THR A 61 3.47 13.42 -11.29
CA THR A 61 3.57 13.62 -9.84
C THR A 61 2.75 12.56 -9.11
N VAL A 62 3.30 12.07 -7.99
CA VAL A 62 2.60 11.19 -7.06
C VAL A 62 2.56 11.89 -5.72
N ALA A 63 1.35 12.09 -5.17
CA ALA A 63 1.18 12.63 -3.84
C ALA A 63 1.43 11.53 -2.80
N VAL A 64 2.15 11.86 -1.72
CA VAL A 64 2.33 10.94 -0.59
C VAL A 64 1.01 10.82 0.17
N VAL A 65 0.66 9.60 0.58
CA VAL A 65 -0.62 9.30 1.24
C VAL A 65 -0.78 10.08 2.55
N GLU A 66 -1.71 11.04 2.54
CA GLU A 66 -2.17 11.73 3.72
C GLU A 66 -3.28 10.93 4.40
N ARG A 67 -3.39 11.05 5.73
CA ARG A 67 -4.44 10.39 6.49
C ARG A 67 -5.68 11.29 6.50
N THR A 68 -6.42 11.31 5.41
CA THR A 68 -7.67 12.06 5.29
C THR A 68 -8.87 11.12 5.47
N PRO A 69 -9.94 11.58 6.15
CA PRO A 69 -11.18 10.82 6.19
C PRO A 69 -11.77 10.72 4.78
N ILE A 70 -11.97 9.50 4.30
CA ILE A 70 -12.74 9.24 3.08
C ILE A 70 -14.21 9.17 3.48
N ILE A 71 -15.00 10.13 3.02
CA ILE A 71 -16.46 10.07 3.13
C ILE A 71 -16.94 9.21 1.94
N VAL A 72 -17.62 8.10 2.24
CA VAL A 72 -18.23 7.20 1.26
C VAL A 72 -19.74 7.32 1.36
#